data_AF-A0A1J3D8T2-F1
#
_entry.id   AF-A0A1J3D8T2-F1
#
_cell.length_a   1.000
_cell.length_b   1.000
_cell.length_c   1.000
_cell.angle_alpha   90.00
_cell.angle_beta   90.00
_cell.angle_gamma   90.00
#
_symmetry.space_group_name_H-M   'P 1'
#
loop_
_entity.id
_entity.type
_entity.pdbx_description
1 polymer ?
#
loop_
_entity_poly.entity_id
_entity_poly.type
_entity_poly.pdbx_seq_one_letter_code
_entity_poly.pdbx_strand_id
1 'polypeptide(L)'
;LRVTCNLIHCEGSCLRSFHPTIDDGIDTACESLGFTDESQFHALGAYLCNNCLYKQHQCYACGQLGSSDENSSQEVFPCSASNCGHFYHPKCVAKLLYADDQIKSEELQSKIAARDSFCCLLHICKVCKLSENKNLY
;
A
#
# COMPACT_ATOMS: atom_id res chain seq x y z
N LEU A 1 29.90 -14.37 1.16
CA LEU A 1 28.87 -13.98 2.15
C LEU A 1 27.53 -14.00 1.43
N ARG A 2 26.69 -14.99 1.70
CA ARG A 2 25.30 -14.97 1.22
C ARG A 2 24.55 -14.03 2.17
N VAL A 3 24.15 -12.87 1.70
CA VAL A 3 23.18 -12.01 2.39
C VAL A 3 21.84 -12.72 2.23
N THR A 4 21.42 -13.46 3.24
CA THR A 4 20.04 -13.98 3.32
C THR A 4 19.19 -12.85 3.87
N CYS A 5 18.44 -12.18 3.00
CA CYS A 5 17.45 -11.17 3.41
C CYS A 5 16.17 -11.91 3.85
N ASN A 6 15.98 -12.05 5.16
CA ASN A 6 14.81 -12.66 5.76
C ASN A 6 13.67 -11.63 5.83
N LEU A 7 12.50 -11.99 5.30
CA LEU A 7 11.36 -11.09 5.25
C LEU A 7 10.09 -11.80 5.74
N ILE A 8 9.32 -11.08 6.56
CA ILE A 8 7.95 -11.45 6.89
C ILE A 8 6.98 -10.56 6.12
N HIS A 9 5.94 -11.16 5.55
CA HIS A 9 4.90 -10.45 4.82
C HIS A 9 3.73 -10.13 5.73
N CYS A 10 3.22 -8.91 5.66
CA CYS A 10 1.94 -8.57 6.27
C CYS A 10 0.82 -9.21 5.44
N GLU A 11 -0.02 -10.03 6.08
CA GLU A 11 -1.17 -10.69 5.42
C GLU A 11 -2.39 -9.77 5.24
N GLY A 12 -2.29 -8.51 5.70
CA GLY A 12 -3.26 -7.47 5.42
C GLY A 12 -3.14 -6.91 4.00
N SER A 13 -4.04 -5.99 3.65
CA SER A 13 -4.16 -5.42 2.30
C SER A 13 -2.99 -4.51 1.87
N CYS A 14 -2.01 -4.23 2.73
CA CYS A 14 -0.88 -3.38 2.39
C CYS A 14 0.24 -4.10 1.59
N LEU A 15 0.26 -5.44 1.60
CA LEU A 15 1.29 -6.28 0.95
C LEU A 15 2.76 -5.92 1.30
N ARG A 16 2.98 -5.18 2.39
CA ARG A 16 4.34 -4.78 2.81
C ARG A 16 5.07 -5.95 3.45
N SER A 17 6.39 -5.92 3.29
CA SER A 17 7.33 -6.88 3.88
C SER A 17 8.25 -6.18 4.85
N PHE A 18 8.70 -6.89 5.88
CA PHE A 18 9.51 -6.33 6.96
C PHE A 18 10.65 -7.28 7.31
N HIS A 19 11.80 -6.73 7.70
CA HIS A 19 12.83 -7.52 8.39
C HIS A 19 12.29 -7.86 9.78
N PRO A 20 12.16 -9.15 10.16
CA PRO A 20 11.58 -9.50 11.44
C PRO A 20 12.54 -9.22 12.60
N THR A 21 13.81 -9.63 12.50
CA THR A 21 14.77 -9.51 13.60
C THR A 21 15.68 -8.29 13.47
N ILE A 22 16.32 -7.88 14.58
CA ILE A 22 17.34 -6.82 14.56
C ILE A 22 18.45 -7.16 13.57
N ASP A 23 18.96 -8.39 13.62
CA ASP A 23 20.07 -8.85 12.77
C ASP A 23 19.74 -8.78 11.27
N ASP A 24 18.49 -9.11 10.88
CA ASP A 24 18.03 -9.05 9.48
C ASP A 24 18.09 -7.63 8.89
N GLY A 25 17.96 -6.59 9.72
CA GLY A 25 17.95 -5.19 9.30
C GLY A 25 19.34 -4.53 9.22
N ILE A 26 20.36 -5.08 9.88
CA ILE A 26 21.67 -4.43 10.10
C ILE A 26 22.36 -4.11 8.77
N ASP A 27 22.43 -5.08 7.85
CA ASP A 27 23.14 -4.95 6.58
C ASP A 27 22.51 -3.91 5.64
N THR A 28 21.22 -3.61 5.84
CA THR A 28 20.44 -2.71 4.97
C THR A 28 20.13 -1.36 5.60
N ALA A 29 20.58 -1.12 6.85
CA ALA A 29 20.19 0.04 7.67
C ALA A 29 18.66 0.23 7.74
N CYS A 30 17.90 -0.86 7.61
CA CYS A 30 16.45 -0.86 7.67
C CYS A 30 16.01 -1.08 9.12
N GLU A 31 15.07 -0.29 9.61
CA GLU A 31 14.43 -0.55 10.91
C GLU A 31 13.61 -1.84 10.80
N SER A 32 13.97 -2.85 11.59
CA SER A 32 13.27 -4.12 11.65
C SER A 32 12.08 -4.07 12.62
N LEU A 33 11.32 -5.17 12.70
CA LEU A 33 10.25 -5.31 13.70
C LEU A 33 10.79 -5.50 15.12
N GLY A 34 12.10 -5.69 15.29
CA GLY A 34 12.76 -5.74 16.59
C GLY A 34 12.67 -7.09 17.31
N PHE A 35 12.24 -8.17 16.64
CA PHE A 35 12.30 -9.51 17.24
C PHE A 35 13.76 -9.90 17.52
N THR A 36 14.01 -10.61 18.61
CA THR A 36 15.38 -11.03 18.96
C THR A 36 15.83 -12.27 18.20
N ASP A 37 14.87 -13.13 17.82
CA ASP A 37 15.12 -14.38 17.10
C ASP A 37 13.86 -14.82 16.36
N GLU A 38 14.03 -15.79 15.45
CA GLU A 38 12.93 -16.19 14.57
C GLU A 38 11.75 -16.85 15.29
N SER A 39 11.96 -17.47 16.46
CA SER A 39 10.90 -18.21 17.16
C SER A 39 9.75 -17.30 17.59
N GLN A 40 10.02 -16.00 17.83
CA GLN A 40 9.01 -15.03 18.21
C GLN A 40 8.02 -14.72 17.09
N PHE A 41 8.47 -14.75 15.82
CA PHE A 41 7.58 -14.47 14.69
C PHE A 41 7.03 -15.74 14.03
N HIS A 42 7.75 -16.86 14.07
CA HIS A 42 7.21 -18.16 13.62
C HIS A 42 5.97 -18.58 14.43
N ALA A 43 5.86 -18.13 15.68
CA ALA A 43 4.70 -18.38 16.54
C ALA A 43 3.45 -17.53 16.19
N LEU A 44 3.60 -16.45 15.42
CA LEU A 44 2.49 -15.52 15.12
C LEU A 44 1.45 -16.10 14.17
N GLY A 45 1.79 -17.14 13.40
CA GLY A 45 0.97 -17.63 12.31
C GLY A 45 0.84 -16.56 11.22
N ALA A 46 -0.28 -15.83 11.19
CA ALA A 46 -0.54 -14.73 10.28
C ALA A 46 -0.07 -13.39 10.88
N TYR A 47 0.90 -12.75 10.27
CA TYR A 47 1.39 -11.44 10.71
C TYR A 47 0.59 -10.28 10.10
N LEU A 48 0.10 -9.37 10.93
CA LEU A 48 -0.47 -8.08 10.52
C LEU A 48 0.38 -6.94 11.05
N CYS A 49 0.83 -6.04 10.18
CA CYS A 49 1.50 -4.82 10.62
C CYS A 49 0.51 -3.87 11.32
N ASN A 50 1.00 -2.96 12.17
CA ASN A 50 0.17 -2.01 12.92
C ASN A 50 -0.76 -1.18 12.02
N ASN A 51 -0.32 -0.82 10.81
CA ASN A 51 -1.17 -0.08 9.87
C ASN A 51 -2.38 -0.89 9.40
N CYS A 52 -2.21 -2.20 9.14
CA CYS A 52 -3.33 -3.08 8.81
C CYS A 52 -4.20 -3.38 10.04
N LEU A 53 -3.58 -3.65 11.19
CA LEU A 53 -4.28 -3.94 12.45
C LEU A 53 -5.21 -2.80 12.86
N TYR A 54 -4.72 -1.56 12.78
CA TYR A 54 -5.47 -0.35 13.16
C TYR A 54 -6.15 0.34 11.99
N LYS A 55 -6.11 -0.26 10.79
CA LYS A 55 -6.68 0.30 9.56
C LYS A 55 -6.28 1.76 9.31
N GLN A 56 -5.00 2.07 9.53
CA GLN A 56 -4.42 3.38 9.26
C GLN A 56 -3.28 3.21 8.27
N HIS A 57 -3.50 3.61 7.01
CA HIS A 57 -2.55 3.37 5.94
C HIS A 57 -1.94 4.67 5.43
N GLN A 58 -0.68 4.60 5.01
CA GLN A 58 0.01 5.73 4.43
C GLN A 58 -0.46 5.93 2.99
N CYS A 59 -0.82 7.17 2.66
CA CYS A 59 -1.03 7.55 1.28
C CYS A 59 0.30 7.52 0.52
N TYR A 60 0.41 6.66 -0.49
CA TYR A 60 1.62 6.48 -1.29
C TYR A 60 2.08 7.77 -1.98
N ALA A 61 1.15 8.67 -2.28
CA ALA A 61 1.43 9.93 -2.97
C ALA A 61 2.04 11.02 -2.07
N CYS A 62 1.57 11.16 -0.83
CA CYS A 62 1.95 12.28 0.05
C CYS A 62 2.65 11.84 1.34
N GLY A 63 2.74 10.54 1.62
CA GLY A 63 3.36 10.01 2.83
C GLY A 63 2.57 10.23 4.12
N GLN A 64 1.40 10.87 4.08
CA GLN A 64 0.57 11.07 5.28
C GLN A 64 -0.31 9.85 5.54
N LEU A 65 -0.51 9.53 6.83
CA LEU A 65 -1.46 8.50 7.25
C LEU A 65 -2.90 8.99 7.08
N GLY A 66 -3.81 8.05 6.82
CA GLY A 66 -5.25 8.27 6.95
C GLY A 66 -5.96 6.97 7.30
N SER A 67 -7.19 7.09 7.81
CA SER A 67 -8.06 5.95 8.09
C SER A 67 -8.41 5.21 6.80
N SER A 68 -8.27 3.88 6.79
CA SER A 68 -8.78 2.99 5.75
C SER A 68 -9.97 2.15 6.26
N ASP A 69 -10.57 2.52 7.39
CA ASP A 69 -11.65 1.75 7.99
C ASP A 69 -13.00 2.08 7.34
N GLU A 70 -13.55 1.11 6.61
CA GLU A 70 -14.83 1.19 5.91
C GLU A 70 -16.03 1.41 6.84
N ASN A 71 -15.90 1.16 8.14
CA ASN A 71 -16.94 1.41 9.14
C ASN A 71 -16.87 2.81 9.75
N SER A 72 -15.92 3.63 9.29
CA SER A 72 -15.66 4.99 9.80
C SER A 72 -15.57 5.99 8.64
N SER A 73 -15.18 7.24 8.96
CA SER A 73 -14.78 8.23 7.97
C SER A 73 -13.46 7.81 7.31
N GLN A 74 -13.55 7.01 6.24
CA GLN A 74 -12.41 6.58 5.46
C GLN A 74 -11.74 7.75 4.73
N GLU A 75 -10.43 7.89 4.89
CA GLU A 75 -9.61 8.97 4.33
C GLU A 75 -8.68 8.48 3.22
N VAL A 76 -8.21 7.23 3.29
CA VAL A 76 -7.40 6.59 2.26
C VAL A 76 -8.06 5.32 1.73
N PHE A 77 -7.90 5.13 0.42
CA PHE A 77 -8.56 4.07 -0.33
C PHE A 77 -7.50 3.20 -1.04
N PRO A 78 -7.65 1.86 -1.01
CA PRO A 78 -6.73 0.97 -1.68
C PRO A 78 -6.88 1.06 -3.21
N CYS A 79 -5.77 0.88 -3.91
CA CYS A 79 -5.82 0.61 -5.34
C CYS A 79 -6.54 -0.74 -5.61
N SER A 80 -7.35 -0.81 -6.67
CA SER A 80 -8.11 -2.01 -7.03
C SER A 80 -7.29 -3.13 -7.68
N ALA A 81 -6.02 -2.90 -8.01
CA ALA A 81 -5.13 -3.93 -8.51
C ALA A 81 -4.70 -4.84 -7.35
N SER A 82 -4.95 -6.14 -7.49
CA SER A 82 -4.79 -7.16 -6.44
C SER A 82 -3.36 -7.30 -5.92
N ASN A 83 -2.37 -6.92 -6.72
CA ASN A 83 -0.94 -6.98 -6.40
C ASN A 83 -0.33 -5.62 -6.02
N CYS A 84 -1.15 -4.58 -5.80
CA CYS A 84 -0.65 -3.22 -5.59
C CYS A 84 -0.28 -2.93 -4.14
N GLY A 85 -1.20 -3.20 -3.20
CA GLY A 85 -1.02 -2.90 -1.77
C GLY A 85 -1.00 -1.41 -1.39
N HIS A 86 -1.07 -0.49 -2.35
CA HIS A 86 -0.98 0.96 -2.10
C HIS A 86 -2.33 1.60 -1.78
N PHE A 87 -2.28 2.58 -0.88
CA PHE A 87 -3.41 3.40 -0.46
C PHE A 87 -3.22 4.86 -0.86
N TYR A 88 -4.33 5.55 -1.10
CA TYR A 88 -4.32 6.94 -1.55
C TYR A 88 -5.43 7.77 -0.92
N HIS A 89 -5.13 9.01 -0.54
CA HIS A 89 -6.16 10.04 -0.39
C HIS A 89 -6.79 10.31 -1.76
N PRO A 90 -8.12 10.48 -1.87
CA PRO A 90 -8.80 10.75 -3.15
C PRO A 90 -8.18 11.92 -3.91
N LYS A 91 -7.95 13.04 -3.21
CA LYS A 91 -7.33 14.24 -3.79
C LYS A 91 -5.92 13.99 -4.33
N CYS A 92 -5.13 13.17 -3.64
CA CYS A 92 -3.75 12.90 -4.03
C CYS A 92 -3.67 12.06 -5.29
N VAL A 93 -4.44 10.97 -5.39
CA VAL A 93 -4.44 10.14 -6.60
C VAL A 93 -5.06 10.87 -7.79
N ALA A 94 -6.11 11.66 -7.57
CA ALA A 94 -6.72 12.45 -8.63
C ALA A 94 -5.74 13.48 -9.23
N LYS A 95 -4.97 14.17 -8.38
CA LYS A 95 -3.89 15.07 -8.85
C LYS A 95 -2.82 14.34 -9.66
N LEU A 96 -2.50 13.10 -9.30
CA LEU A 96 -1.49 12.31 -10.01
C LEU A 96 -1.99 11.80 -11.38
N LEU A 97 -3.28 11.48 -11.50
CA LEU A 97 -3.87 10.95 -12.74
C LEU A 97 -4.35 12.05 -13.70
N TYR A 98 -4.85 13.16 -13.16
CA TYR A 98 -5.54 14.21 -13.91
C TYR A 98 -5.03 15.60 -13.50
N ALA A 99 -3.71 15.79 -13.46
CA ALA A 99 -3.08 17.05 -13.07
C ALA A 99 -3.57 18.27 -13.88
N ASP A 100 -3.87 18.06 -15.17
CA ASP A 100 -4.26 19.11 -16.11
C ASP A 100 -5.77 19.12 -16.45
N ASP A 101 -6.57 18.27 -15.80
CA ASP A 101 -8.00 18.11 -16.09
C ASP A 101 -8.80 18.18 -14.77
N GLN A 102 -9.20 19.40 -14.41
CA GLN A 102 -9.90 19.66 -13.15
C GLN A 102 -11.22 18.89 -13.05
N ILE A 103 -11.97 18.78 -14.15
CA ILE A 103 -13.27 18.09 -14.17
C ILE A 103 -13.07 16.61 -13.87
N LYS A 104 -12.15 15.92 -14.56
CA LYS A 104 -11.85 14.51 -14.28
C LYS A 104 -11.27 14.29 -12.89
N SER A 105 -10.47 15.24 -12.39
CA SER A 105 -9.92 15.20 -11.05
C SER A 105 -11.01 15.24 -9.97
N GLU A 106 -11.99 16.14 -10.11
CA GLU A 106 -13.14 16.26 -9.20
C GLU A 106 -14.09 15.05 -9.31
N GLU A 107 -14.33 14.55 -10.52
CA GLU A 107 -15.13 13.35 -10.76
C GLU A 107 -14.49 12.12 -10.09
N LEU A 108 -13.18 11.91 -10.27
CA LEU A 108 -12.48 10.79 -9.65
C LEU A 108 -12.49 10.88 -8.11
N GLN A 109 -12.27 12.08 -7.55
CA GLN A 109 -12.36 12.26 -6.10
C GLN A 109 -13.74 11.86 -5.56
N SER A 110 -14.80 12.29 -6.24
CA SER A 110 -16.19 11.98 -5.84
C SER A 110 -16.48 10.49 -5.95
N LYS A 111 -16.03 9.83 -7.02
CA LYS A 111 -16.14 8.38 -7.21
C LYS A 111 -15.45 7.60 -6.08
N ILE A 112 -14.20 7.95 -5.78
CA ILE A 112 -13.45 7.28 -4.70
C ILE A 112 -14.11 7.52 -3.34
N ALA A 113 -14.58 8.75 -3.06
CA ALA A 113 -15.31 9.05 -1.83
C ALA A 113 -16.63 8.26 -1.71
N ALA A 114 -17.28 7.96 -2.84
CA ALA A 114 -18.43 7.07 -2.93
C ALA A 114 -18.05 5.57 -2.91
N ARG A 115 -16.77 5.24 -2.71
CA ARG A 115 -16.18 3.89 -2.67
C ARG A 115 -16.15 3.15 -4.01
N ASP A 116 -16.22 3.87 -5.12
CA ASP A 116 -15.95 3.28 -6.42
C ASP A 116 -14.48 2.85 -6.52
N SER A 117 -14.25 1.70 -7.13
CA SER A 117 -12.90 1.18 -7.36
C SER A 117 -12.11 2.07 -8.32
N PHE A 118 -10.81 2.25 -8.06
CA PHE A 118 -9.90 2.95 -8.96
C PHE A 118 -8.56 2.21 -9.09
N CYS A 119 -7.88 2.41 -10.22
CA CYS A 119 -6.53 1.92 -10.43
C CYS A 119 -5.53 3.08 -10.28
N CYS A 120 -4.42 2.87 -9.56
CA CYS A 120 -3.44 3.94 -9.34
C CYS A 120 -2.50 4.10 -10.54
N LEU A 121 -1.72 5.18 -10.53
CA LEU A 121 -0.81 5.55 -11.63
C LEU A 121 0.26 4.49 -11.94
N LEU A 122 0.59 3.61 -10.99
CA LEU A 122 1.59 2.56 -11.17
C LEU A 122 1.16 1.51 -12.21
N HIS A 123 -0.16 1.36 -12.39
CA HIS A 123 -0.75 0.42 -13.35
C HIS A 123 -1.23 1.10 -14.63
N ILE A 124 -0.80 2.35 -14.88
CA ILE A 124 -1.15 3.12 -16.08
C ILE A 124 0.13 3.45 -16.84
N CYS A 125 0.22 3.02 -18.09
CA CYS A 125 1.38 3.30 -18.91
C CYS A 125 1.51 4.80 -19.17
N LYS A 126 2.65 5.39 -18.79
CA LYS A 126 2.91 6.82 -19.01
C LYS A 126 2.87 7.23 -20.48
N VAL A 127 3.17 6.30 -21.40
CA VAL A 127 3.23 6.52 -22.85
C VAL A 127 1.85 6.40 -23.50
N CYS A 128 1.20 5.23 -23.43
CA CYS A 128 -0.08 5.00 -24.12
C CYS A 128 -1.32 5.36 -23.29
N LYS A 129 -1.16 5.69 -22.00
CA LYS A 129 -2.24 6.03 -21.04
C LYS A 129 -3.25 4.92 -20.78
N LEU A 130 -2.98 3.69 -21.22
CA LEU A 130 -3.81 2.52 -20.94
C LEU A 130 -3.39 1.86 -19.62
N SER A 131 -4.35 1.23 -18.95
CA SER A 131 -4.08 0.37 -17.80
C SER A 131 -3.42 -0.94 -18.20
N GLU A 132 -2.82 -1.65 -17.26
CA GLU A 132 -2.36 -3.03 -17.44
C GLU A 132 -3.45 -3.93 -18.05
N ASN A 133 -3.06 -4.75 -19.03
CA ASN A 133 -3.99 -5.64 -19.72
C ASN A 133 -4.28 -6.87 -18.86
N LYS A 134 -5.49 -6.92 -18.29
CA LYS A 134 -5.93 -7.98 -17.39
C LYS A 134 -6.20 -9.35 -18.06
N ASN A 135 -6.07 -9.44 -19.39
CA ASN A 135 -6.46 -10.62 -20.18
C ASN A 135 -5.26 -11.38 -20.80
N LEU A 136 -4.04 -11.13 -20.34
CA LEU A 136 -2.82 -11.74 -20.91
C LEU A 136 -2.06 -12.66 -19.94
N TYR A 137 -2.74 -13.21 -18.94
CA TYR A 137 -2.17 -14.14 -17.96
C TYR A 137 -3.04 -15.39 -17.83
#